data_AF-A0A2I0F2E5-F1
#
_entry.id   AF-A0A2I0F2E5-F1
#
_cell.length_a   1.000
_cell.length_b   1.000
_cell.length_c   1.000
_cell.angle_alpha   90.00
_cell.angle_beta   90.00
_cell.angle_gamma   90.00
#
_symmetry.space_group_name_H-M   'P 1'
#
loop_
_entity.id
_entity.type
_entity.pdbx_description
1 polymer ?
#
loop_
_entity_poly.entity_id
_entity_poly.type
_entity_poly.pdbx_seq_one_letter_code
_entity_poly.pdbx_strand_id
1 'polypeptide(L)'
;MPKQILKAHKIRLYPTDEQQIFFAKSFGCARFIWNKMLGDKIDHYKTTKTTLNNTPAQYKKEFEWLKEVDSLALANVQQNLRAAYSKFFKQGAGFPKFKKKGIKDSYTTNNQKGSVAVTKNTVKLPKIGHIKVKIHQSVNGLIKSATISRTPSGKYYVSLLIETIVNELPKTHSNIGIDLGLTDFIVLSDGSKVANPKFLSKLQAKLAREQKILAKRRAAAKADQRKLSESRNYQKQRIKVAKVYEQITNSRKDFLHKLSFNLIKNHDVIAIEDLNIKGMVKNRKLAKAISDSSWSAFT
;
A
#
# COMPACT_ATOMS: atom_id res chain seq x y z
N MET A 1 9.28 0.34 -30.45
CA MET A 1 10.58 0.92 -30.02
C MET A 1 10.74 0.69 -28.52
N PRO A 2 11.96 0.50 -27.98
CA PRO A 2 12.16 0.35 -26.54
C PRO A 2 11.56 1.53 -25.77
N LYS A 3 10.56 1.26 -24.91
CA LYS A 3 9.88 2.30 -24.14
C LYS A 3 10.45 2.36 -22.73
N GLN A 4 10.85 3.55 -22.31
CA GLN A 4 11.25 3.79 -20.94
C GLN A 4 10.02 3.91 -20.04
N ILE A 5 9.97 3.09 -18.98
CA ILE A 5 8.87 3.09 -18.02
C ILE A 5 9.38 3.10 -16.58
N LEU A 6 8.53 3.56 -15.67
CA LEU A 6 8.72 3.39 -14.23
C LEU A 6 7.96 2.16 -13.75
N LYS A 7 8.68 1.19 -13.18
CA LYS A 7 8.14 -0.04 -12.64
C LYS A 7 8.38 -0.13 -11.13
N ALA A 8 7.37 -0.54 -10.38
CA ALA A 8 7.49 -0.76 -8.95
C ALA A 8 7.73 -2.25 -8.64
N HIS A 9 8.83 -2.56 -7.95
CA HIS A 9 9.12 -3.90 -7.44
C HIS A 9 8.93 -3.97 -5.93
N LYS A 10 7.98 -4.78 -5.48
CA LYS A 10 7.71 -4.97 -4.05
C LYS A 10 8.40 -6.22 -3.52
N ILE A 11 9.33 -6.04 -2.59
CA ILE A 11 10.22 -7.08 -2.05
C ILE A 11 10.02 -7.19 -0.53
N ARG A 12 10.04 -8.42 0.00
CA ARG A 12 9.93 -8.69 1.43
C ARG A 12 11.26 -8.38 2.15
N LEU A 13 11.19 -7.58 3.21
CA LEU A 13 12.32 -7.29 4.10
C LEU A 13 12.29 -8.18 5.36
N TYR A 14 13.48 -8.53 5.86
CA TYR A 14 13.72 -9.22 7.12
C TYR A 14 14.68 -8.38 8.00
N PRO A 15 14.20 -7.26 8.55
CA PRO A 15 15.03 -6.38 9.37
C PRO A 15 15.38 -6.99 10.73
N THR A 16 16.57 -6.69 11.25
CA THR A 16 16.94 -6.93 12.66
C THR A 16 16.13 -6.04 13.61
N ASP A 17 16.21 -6.28 14.92
CA ASP A 17 15.44 -5.49 15.90
C ASP A 17 15.85 -4.01 15.90
N GLU A 18 17.15 -3.71 15.79
CA GLU A 18 17.65 -2.35 15.62
C GLU A 18 17.08 -1.68 14.36
N GLN A 19 17.05 -2.42 13.24
CA GLN A 19 16.49 -1.93 11.98
C GLN A 19 14.98 -1.68 12.09
N GLN A 20 14.26 -2.54 12.83
CA GLN A 20 12.84 -2.35 13.11
C GLN A 20 12.57 -1.11 13.96
N ILE A 21 13.43 -0.81 14.94
CA ILE A 21 13.37 0.42 15.75
C ILE A 21 13.57 1.64 14.86
N PHE A 22 14.58 1.63 13.99
CA PHE A 22 14.81 2.72 13.03
C PHE A 22 13.61 2.94 12.10
N PHE A 23 13.01 1.86 11.58
CA PHE A 23 11.79 1.97 10.78
C PHE A 23 10.62 2.55 11.58
N ALA A 24 10.42 2.13 12.83
CA ALA A 24 9.37 2.68 13.69
C ALA A 24 9.56 4.18 13.94
N LYS A 25 10.81 4.62 14.18
CA LYS A 25 11.18 6.04 14.27
C LYS A 25 10.87 6.78 12.97
N SER A 26 11.29 6.23 11.83
CA SER A 26 11.05 6.78 10.49
C SER A 26 9.56 6.96 10.17
N PHE A 27 8.74 5.94 10.43
CA PHE A 27 7.28 6.04 10.28
C PHE A 27 6.67 7.07 11.22
N GLY A 28 7.18 7.17 12.45
CA GLY A 28 6.79 8.17 13.44
C GLY A 28 7.06 9.59 12.96
N CYS A 29 8.29 9.86 12.52
CA CYS A 29 8.72 11.16 12.00
C CYS A 29 7.92 11.55 10.76
N ALA A 30 7.75 10.62 9.81
CA ALA A 30 6.98 10.89 8.59
C ALA A 30 5.51 11.21 8.90
N ARG A 31 4.90 10.51 9.86
CA ARG A 31 3.53 10.80 10.33
C ARG A 31 3.45 12.15 11.04
N PHE A 32 4.40 12.45 11.92
CA PHE A 32 4.45 13.70 12.66
C PHE A 32 4.55 14.89 11.71
N ILE A 33 5.52 14.88 10.80
CA ILE A 33 5.69 15.96 9.81
C ILE A 33 4.42 16.16 8.97
N TRP A 34 3.80 15.07 8.49
CA TRP A 34 2.52 15.18 7.77
C TRP A 34 1.45 15.90 8.60
N ASN A 35 1.26 15.47 9.85
CA ASN A 35 0.21 16.01 10.71
C ASN A 35 0.51 17.45 11.13
N LYS A 36 1.74 17.75 11.55
CA LYS A 36 2.16 19.08 11.98
C LYS A 36 2.04 20.07 10.82
N MET A 37 2.55 19.71 9.64
CA MET A 37 2.45 20.58 8.47
C MET A 37 1.02 20.83 8.02
N LEU A 38 0.17 19.80 8.07
CA LEU A 38 -1.26 19.93 7.75
C LEU A 38 -1.98 20.80 8.79
N GLY A 39 -1.70 20.62 10.08
CA GLY A 39 -2.26 21.43 11.16
C GLY A 39 -1.90 22.90 11.00
N ASP A 40 -0.61 23.21 10.86
CA ASP A 40 -0.15 24.59 10.73
C ASP A 40 -0.74 25.28 9.49
N LYS A 41 -0.91 24.55 8.36
CA LYS A 41 -1.60 25.08 7.17
C LYS A 41 -3.08 25.38 7.44
N ILE A 42 -3.77 24.49 8.15
CA ILE A 42 -5.19 24.69 8.50
C ILE A 42 -5.33 25.92 9.41
N ASP A 43 -4.49 26.03 10.44
CA ASP A 43 -4.60 27.11 11.43
C ASP A 43 -4.17 28.46 10.83
N HIS A 44 -3.10 28.49 10.02
CA HIS A 44 -2.71 29.68 9.26
C HIS A 44 -3.81 30.15 8.31
N TYR A 45 -4.46 29.23 7.61
CA TYR A 45 -5.56 29.57 6.70
C TYR A 45 -6.80 30.07 7.46
N LYS A 46 -7.11 29.54 8.65
CA LYS A 46 -8.22 30.04 9.47
C LYS A 46 -8.04 31.52 9.81
N THR A 47 -6.83 31.92 10.19
CA THR A 47 -6.50 33.29 10.62
C THR A 47 -6.28 34.25 9.44
N THR A 48 -5.47 33.86 8.45
CA THR A 48 -5.00 34.77 7.40
C THR A 48 -5.72 34.62 6.05
N LYS A 49 -6.47 33.52 5.86
CA LYS A 49 -7.06 33.11 4.56
C LYS A 49 -6.04 32.92 3.43
N THR A 50 -4.74 32.81 3.74
CA THR A 50 -3.67 32.56 2.77
C THR A 50 -3.05 31.18 2.93
N THR A 51 -2.25 30.74 1.96
CA THR A 51 -1.56 29.44 2.01
C THR A 51 -0.21 29.55 2.70
N LEU A 52 0.01 28.74 3.75
CA LEU A 52 1.32 28.63 4.40
C LEU A 52 2.28 27.73 3.60
N ASN A 53 3.51 28.18 3.36
CA ASN A 53 4.58 27.38 2.76
C ASN A 53 5.60 26.90 3.81
N ASN A 54 5.21 25.89 4.60
CA ASN A 54 6.09 25.26 5.58
C ASN A 54 6.99 24.18 4.96
N THR A 55 8.14 23.96 5.59
CA THR A 55 9.12 22.94 5.17
C THR A 55 9.55 22.08 6.36
N PRO A 56 9.93 20.80 6.13
CA PRO A 56 10.43 19.94 7.20
C PRO A 56 11.65 20.51 7.96
N ALA A 57 12.45 21.36 7.32
CA ALA A 57 13.65 21.94 7.92
C ALA A 57 13.33 22.86 9.11
N GLN A 58 12.21 23.59 9.06
CA GLN A 58 11.77 24.49 10.14
C GLN A 58 11.55 23.71 11.44
N TYR A 59 10.95 22.54 11.35
CA TYR A 59 10.62 21.70 12.51
C TYR A 59 11.85 21.00 13.11
N LYS A 60 12.97 20.87 12.39
CA LYS A 60 14.18 20.22 12.93
C LYS A 60 14.88 21.02 14.01
N LYS A 61 14.60 22.34 14.09
CA LYS A 61 15.13 23.21 15.16
C LYS A 61 14.42 22.92 16.49
N GLU A 62 13.10 22.73 16.43
CA GLU A 62 12.26 22.46 17.61
C GLU A 62 12.26 20.98 18.00
N PHE A 63 12.34 20.08 17.01
CA PHE A 63 12.25 18.64 17.21
C PHE A 63 13.52 17.94 16.71
N GLU A 64 14.53 17.86 17.57
CA GLU A 64 15.85 17.33 17.22
C GLU A 64 15.82 15.85 16.77
N TRP A 65 14.92 15.04 17.33
CA TRP A 65 14.73 13.63 16.95
C TRP A 65 14.35 13.44 15.47
N LEU A 66 13.90 14.49 14.76
CA LEU A 66 13.72 14.46 13.30
C LEU A 66 15.04 14.33 12.53
N LYS A 67 16.18 14.66 13.15
CA LYS A 67 17.51 14.49 12.57
C LYS A 67 17.97 13.03 12.59
N GLU A 68 17.37 12.17 13.41
CA GLU A 68 17.72 10.75 13.48
C GLU A 68 17.40 10.02 12.16
N VAL A 69 16.32 10.40 11.49
CA VAL A 69 15.83 9.74 10.28
C VAL A 69 16.39 10.38 9.00
N ASP A 70 16.24 9.68 7.88
CA ASP A 70 16.67 10.19 6.58
C ASP A 70 15.94 11.50 6.22
N SER A 71 16.70 12.52 5.80
CA SER A 71 16.15 13.83 5.43
C SER A 71 15.21 13.73 4.22
N LEU A 72 15.50 12.81 3.29
CA LEU A 72 14.67 12.56 2.12
C LEU A 72 13.32 11.94 2.50
N ALA A 73 13.26 11.21 3.61
CA ALA A 73 11.99 10.71 4.13
C ALA A 73 11.04 11.86 4.51
N LEU A 74 11.56 12.91 5.13
CA LEU A 74 10.77 14.08 5.52
C LEU A 74 10.42 14.96 4.31
N ALA A 75 11.36 15.14 3.39
CA ALA A 75 11.11 15.88 2.14
C ALA A 75 10.00 15.22 1.30
N ASN A 76 10.02 13.89 1.18
CA ASN A 76 8.95 13.16 0.50
C ASN A 76 7.58 13.35 1.16
N VAL A 77 7.52 13.51 2.49
CA VAL A 77 6.25 13.79 3.18
C VAL A 77 5.68 15.15 2.77
N GLN A 78 6.53 16.18 2.69
CA GLN A 78 6.13 17.49 2.17
C GLN A 78 5.60 17.38 0.72
N GLN A 79 6.30 16.66 -0.16
CA GLN A 79 5.87 16.47 -1.54
C GLN A 79 4.52 15.73 -1.63
N ASN A 80 4.34 14.69 -0.83
CA ASN A 80 3.07 13.97 -0.76
C ASN A 80 1.92 14.87 -0.26
N LEU A 81 2.19 15.76 0.71
CA LEU A 81 1.18 16.70 1.20
C LEU A 81 0.82 17.74 0.14
N ARG A 82 1.83 18.30 -0.55
CA ARG A 82 1.62 19.22 -1.68
C ARG A 82 0.79 18.57 -2.79
N ALA A 83 1.11 17.32 -3.15
CA ALA A 83 0.35 16.56 -4.13
C ALA A 83 -1.10 16.31 -3.67
N ALA A 84 -1.32 16.01 -2.38
CA ALA A 84 -2.67 15.83 -1.85
C ALA A 84 -3.52 17.11 -1.94
N TYR A 85 -2.95 18.27 -1.60
CA TYR A 85 -3.61 19.57 -1.81
C TYR A 85 -3.88 19.85 -3.28
N SER A 86 -2.90 19.62 -4.16
CA SER A 86 -3.09 19.81 -5.60
C SER A 86 -4.24 18.95 -6.15
N LYS A 87 -4.39 17.71 -5.68
CA LYS A 87 -5.51 16.83 -6.07
C LYS A 87 -6.84 17.31 -5.51
N PHE A 88 -6.85 17.84 -4.28
CA PHE A 88 -8.04 18.43 -3.68
C PHE A 88 -8.56 19.59 -4.53
N PHE A 89 -7.69 20.54 -4.90
CA PHE A 89 -8.10 21.71 -5.67
C PHE A 89 -8.37 21.43 -7.15
N LYS A 90 -7.55 20.59 -7.81
CA LYS A 90 -7.63 20.39 -9.27
C LYS A 90 -8.50 19.22 -9.71
N GLN A 91 -8.65 18.19 -8.87
CA GLN A 91 -9.26 16.91 -9.27
C GLN A 91 -10.49 16.55 -8.42
N GLY A 92 -10.96 17.47 -7.57
CA GLY A 92 -12.08 17.22 -6.66
C GLY A 92 -11.84 16.09 -5.66
N ALA A 93 -10.57 15.71 -5.42
CA ALA A 93 -10.25 14.72 -4.40
C ALA A 93 -10.63 15.26 -3.01
N GLY A 94 -10.93 14.39 -2.04
CA GLY A 94 -11.22 14.84 -0.67
C GLY A 94 -10.04 15.55 0.00
N PHE A 95 -10.34 16.45 0.94
CA PHE A 95 -9.34 17.20 1.70
C PHE A 95 -8.33 16.28 2.43
N PRO A 96 -7.03 16.65 2.50
CA PRO A 96 -6.02 15.86 3.22
C PRO A 96 -6.41 15.58 4.67
N LYS A 97 -6.24 14.32 5.12
CA LYS A 97 -6.62 13.90 6.48
C LYS A 97 -5.38 13.67 7.34
N PHE A 98 -5.52 13.90 8.66
CA PHE A 98 -4.51 13.51 9.63
C PHE A 98 -4.26 12.00 9.62
N LYS A 99 -2.98 11.62 9.71
CA LYS A 99 -2.52 10.24 9.76
C LYS A 99 -2.52 9.72 11.21
N LYS A 100 -2.87 8.44 11.36
CA LYS A 100 -2.93 7.74 12.67
C LYS A 100 -1.84 6.69 12.77
N LYS A 101 -1.39 6.40 13.99
CA LYS A 101 -0.37 5.37 14.26
C LYS A 101 -0.90 3.96 13.99
N GLY A 102 -0.09 3.11 13.37
CA GLY A 102 -0.46 1.73 13.05
C GLY A 102 -1.36 1.59 11.82
N ILE A 103 -1.60 2.69 11.09
CA ILE A 103 -2.37 2.70 9.84
C ILE A 103 -1.44 3.19 8.73
N LYS A 104 -1.15 2.32 7.75
CA LYS A 104 -0.27 2.63 6.60
C LYS A 104 1.12 3.14 7.02
N ASP A 105 1.73 2.49 8.00
CA ASP A 105 3.10 2.81 8.44
C ASP A 105 4.08 2.62 7.28
N SER A 106 4.59 3.74 6.77
CA SER A 106 5.47 3.79 5.61
C SER A 106 6.29 5.08 5.57
N TYR A 107 7.46 5.02 4.93
CA TYR A 107 8.23 6.20 4.52
C TYR A 107 8.89 5.94 3.17
N THR A 108 9.19 7.00 2.43
CA THR A 108 9.86 6.92 1.12
C THR A 108 11.17 7.67 1.18
N THR A 109 12.24 7.05 0.72
CA THR A 109 13.54 7.70 0.49
C THR A 109 13.85 7.70 -1.01
N ASN A 110 14.65 8.67 -1.46
CA ASN A 110 15.06 8.78 -2.85
C ASN A 110 16.49 8.26 -3.00
N ASN A 111 16.77 7.64 -4.14
CA ASN A 111 18.12 7.24 -4.45
C ASN A 111 18.94 8.46 -4.85
N GLN A 112 20.03 8.71 -4.12
CA GLN A 112 21.01 9.75 -4.43
C GLN A 112 22.36 9.06 -4.62
N LYS A 113 22.83 8.99 -5.86
CA LYS A 113 24.15 8.44 -6.22
C LYS A 113 24.44 7.07 -5.57
N GLY A 114 23.45 6.15 -5.55
CA GLY A 114 23.62 4.80 -5.01
C GLY A 114 23.35 4.67 -3.50
N SER A 115 22.72 5.67 -2.88
CA SER A 115 22.24 5.59 -1.49
C SER A 115 21.20 4.46 -1.28
N VAL A 116 20.49 4.09 -2.34
CA VAL A 116 19.65 2.89 -2.41
C VAL A 116 20.22 1.95 -3.46
N ALA A 117 20.59 0.74 -3.04
CA ALA A 117 21.14 -0.29 -3.92
C ALA A 117 20.60 -1.66 -3.57
N VAL A 118 20.45 -2.51 -4.58
CA VAL A 118 20.04 -3.90 -4.41
C VAL A 118 21.24 -4.79 -4.68
N THR A 119 21.50 -5.71 -3.78
CA THR A 119 22.48 -6.81 -3.93
C THR A 119 21.74 -8.13 -3.95
N LYS A 120 22.44 -9.27 -4.12
CA LYS A 120 21.82 -10.61 -4.24
C LYS A 120 20.80 -10.93 -3.13
N ASN A 121 21.12 -10.62 -1.87
CA ASN A 121 20.28 -10.96 -0.71
C ASN A 121 20.01 -9.78 0.22
N THR A 122 20.46 -8.56 -0.12
CA THR A 122 20.25 -7.38 0.73
C THR A 122 19.86 -6.14 -0.08
N VAL A 123 19.11 -5.24 0.55
CA VAL A 123 18.88 -3.89 0.05
C VAL A 123 19.61 -2.91 0.96
N LYS A 124 20.45 -2.07 0.39
CA LYS A 124 21.10 -0.95 1.06
C LYS A 124 20.12 0.22 1.10
N LEU A 125 19.96 0.82 2.27
CA LEU A 125 19.16 2.02 2.48
C LEU A 125 19.98 3.10 3.22
N PRO A 126 19.64 4.39 3.07
CA PRO A 126 20.31 5.47 3.80
C PRO A 126 20.20 5.30 5.31
N LYS A 127 21.29 5.63 6.03
CA LYS A 127 21.47 5.59 7.50
C LYS A 127 21.40 4.20 8.17
N ILE A 128 20.61 3.29 7.63
CA ILE A 128 20.36 1.96 8.24
C ILE A 128 21.25 0.85 7.63
N GLY A 129 21.86 1.10 6.47
CA GLY A 129 22.77 0.15 5.83
C GLY A 129 22.03 -0.99 5.12
N HIS A 130 22.61 -2.20 5.17
CA HIS A 130 22.13 -3.38 4.44
C HIS A 130 21.05 -4.15 5.22
N ILE A 131 19.96 -4.46 4.55
CA ILE A 131 18.83 -5.19 5.12
C ILE A 131 18.58 -6.46 4.34
N LYS A 132 18.43 -7.59 5.04
CA LYS A 132 18.14 -8.89 4.40
C LYS A 132 16.81 -8.86 3.66
N VAL A 133 16.81 -9.39 2.45
CA VAL A 133 15.62 -9.47 1.58
C VAL A 133 15.49 -10.83 0.92
N LYS A 134 14.27 -11.17 0.51
CA LYS A 134 14.02 -12.31 -0.39
C LYS A 134 13.63 -11.77 -1.76
N ILE A 135 14.61 -11.72 -2.67
CA ILE A 135 14.43 -11.26 -4.04
C ILE A 135 13.99 -12.44 -4.90
N HIS A 136 12.89 -12.28 -5.62
CA HIS A 136 12.34 -13.29 -6.54
C HIS A 136 12.56 -12.92 -8.01
N GLN A 137 12.86 -11.66 -8.31
CA GLN A 137 13.07 -11.14 -9.65
C GLN A 137 14.26 -10.18 -9.63
N SER A 138 15.12 -10.26 -10.64
CA SER A 138 16.23 -9.33 -10.81
C SER A 138 15.73 -7.89 -10.90
N VAL A 139 16.43 -6.99 -10.22
CA VAL A 139 16.17 -5.56 -10.29
C VAL A 139 17.09 -4.99 -11.35
N ASN A 140 16.53 -4.81 -12.55
CA ASN A 140 17.24 -4.26 -13.70
C ASN A 140 16.77 -2.83 -13.94
N GLY A 141 17.70 -1.88 -14.11
CA GLY A 141 17.42 -0.48 -14.34
C GLY A 141 17.82 0.45 -13.19
N LEU A 142 17.54 1.74 -13.34
CA LEU A 142 17.91 2.76 -12.37
C LEU A 142 16.88 2.88 -11.25
N ILE A 143 17.28 2.62 -10.02
CA ILE A 143 16.41 2.83 -8.85
C ILE A 143 16.25 4.33 -8.61
N LYS A 144 15.02 4.85 -8.66
CA LYS A 144 14.68 6.25 -8.36
C LYS A 144 14.37 6.47 -6.89
N SER A 145 13.60 5.57 -6.28
CA SER A 145 13.19 5.69 -4.88
C SER A 145 12.86 4.33 -4.25
N ALA A 146 12.84 4.30 -2.92
CA ALA A 146 12.45 3.15 -2.12
C ALA A 146 11.40 3.55 -1.08
N THR A 147 10.24 2.89 -1.11
CA THR A 147 9.20 3.04 -0.09
C THR A 147 9.20 1.84 0.84
N ILE A 148 9.54 2.06 2.10
CA ILE A 148 9.49 1.03 3.13
C ILE A 148 8.10 1.08 3.77
N SER A 149 7.48 -0.07 3.95
CA SER A 149 6.15 -0.17 4.56
C SER A 149 6.05 -1.37 5.48
N ARG A 150 5.18 -1.27 6.49
CA ARG A 150 4.85 -2.36 7.41
C ARG A 150 3.38 -2.73 7.28
N THR A 151 3.09 -4.01 7.06
CA THR A 151 1.72 -4.53 7.08
C THR A 151 1.21 -4.69 8.51
N PRO A 152 -0.12 -4.69 8.72
CA PRO A 152 -0.71 -4.90 10.04
C PRO A 152 -0.34 -6.25 10.68
N SER A 153 0.07 -7.25 9.89
CA SER A 153 0.56 -8.54 10.37
C SER A 153 2.00 -8.49 10.92
N GLY A 154 2.71 -7.36 10.74
CA GLY A 154 4.09 -7.15 11.17
C GLY A 154 5.13 -7.34 10.07
N LYS A 155 4.72 -7.56 8.81
CA LYS A 155 5.64 -7.79 7.70
C LYS A 155 6.10 -6.47 7.08
N TYR A 156 7.41 -6.27 7.01
CA TYR A 156 8.09 -5.21 6.28
C TYR A 156 8.28 -5.53 4.79
N TYR A 157 8.07 -4.52 3.95
CA TYR A 157 8.31 -4.58 2.51
C TYR A 157 9.00 -3.30 2.04
N VAL A 158 9.85 -3.43 1.02
CA VAL A 158 10.35 -2.30 0.24
C VAL A 158 9.70 -2.32 -1.14
N SER A 159 9.20 -1.18 -1.59
CA SER A 159 8.76 -0.95 -2.96
C SER A 159 9.80 -0.09 -3.64
N LEU A 160 10.57 -0.66 -4.56
CA LEU A 160 11.57 0.04 -5.35
C LEU A 160 10.92 0.58 -6.61
N LEU A 161 11.01 1.89 -6.83
CA LEU A 161 10.63 2.51 -8.10
C LEU A 161 11.85 2.48 -9.02
N ILE A 162 11.76 1.72 -10.10
CA ILE A 162 12.86 1.46 -11.01
C ILE A 162 12.49 1.98 -12.39
N GLU A 163 13.39 2.74 -12.98
CA GLU A 163 13.33 3.17 -14.36
C GLU A 163 14.01 2.11 -15.23
N THR A 164 13.23 1.49 -16.11
CA THR A 164 13.69 0.39 -16.97
C THR A 164 13.16 0.56 -18.38
N ILE A 165 13.88 -0.02 -19.33
CA ILE A 165 13.45 -0.16 -20.71
C ILE A 165 12.67 -1.48 -20.80
N VAL A 166 11.52 -1.45 -21.48
CA VAL A 166 10.73 -2.66 -21.78
C VAL A 166 10.63 -2.82 -23.29
N ASN A 167 10.84 -4.05 -23.73
CA ASN A 167 10.66 -4.46 -25.11
C ASN A 167 9.21 -4.84 -25.36
N GLU A 168 8.70 -4.47 -26.53
CA GLU A 168 7.37 -4.88 -26.97
C GLU A 168 7.34 -6.40 -27.20
N LEU A 169 6.22 -7.03 -26.83
CA LEU A 169 5.99 -8.45 -27.13
C LEU A 169 5.53 -8.58 -28.59
N PRO A 170 5.79 -9.73 -29.25
CA PRO A 170 5.21 -10.02 -30.56
C PRO A 170 3.68 -9.94 -30.51
N LYS A 171 3.07 -9.45 -31.59
CA LYS A 171 1.62 -9.41 -31.73
C LYS A 171 1.05 -10.83 -31.82
N THR A 172 -0.01 -11.07 -31.06
CA THR A 172 -0.78 -12.32 -31.05
C THR A 172 -1.89 -12.33 -32.08
N HIS A 173 -2.27 -11.16 -32.61
CA HIS A 173 -3.41 -10.92 -33.51
C HIS A 173 -4.76 -11.41 -32.96
N SER A 174 -4.84 -11.64 -31.64
CA SER A 174 -6.04 -12.12 -30.97
C SER A 174 -6.72 -10.98 -30.22
N ASN A 175 -8.05 -10.92 -30.35
CA ASN A 175 -8.91 -9.96 -29.65
C ASN A 175 -9.92 -10.73 -28.80
N ILE A 176 -10.15 -10.29 -27.56
CA ILE A 176 -11.08 -10.95 -26.66
C ILE A 176 -11.94 -9.94 -25.88
N GLY A 177 -13.23 -10.24 -25.76
CA GLY A 177 -14.14 -9.53 -24.85
C GLY A 177 -14.23 -10.24 -23.49
N ILE A 178 -14.34 -9.46 -22.42
CA ILE A 178 -14.46 -9.95 -21.05
C ILE A 178 -15.77 -9.44 -20.43
N ASP A 179 -16.64 -10.38 -20.06
CA ASP A 179 -17.80 -10.15 -19.20
C ASP A 179 -17.46 -10.53 -17.74
N LEU A 180 -17.91 -9.72 -16.78
CA LEU A 180 -17.58 -9.87 -15.35
C LEU A 180 -18.76 -10.44 -14.57
N GLY A 181 -18.56 -11.62 -13.98
CA GLY A 181 -19.62 -12.34 -13.27
C GLY A 181 -19.37 -12.54 -11.77
N LEU A 182 -20.44 -12.92 -11.06
CA LEU A 182 -20.38 -13.35 -9.65
C LEU A 182 -20.23 -14.88 -9.50
N THR A 183 -20.79 -15.64 -10.44
CA THR A 183 -20.69 -17.11 -10.50
C THR A 183 -19.32 -17.50 -11.03
N ASP A 184 -19.06 -17.13 -12.28
CA ASP A 184 -17.74 -17.13 -12.90
C ASP A 184 -17.15 -15.71 -12.79
N PHE A 185 -15.87 -15.60 -12.46
CA PHE A 185 -15.23 -14.30 -12.30
C PHE A 185 -15.16 -13.54 -13.62
N ILE A 186 -14.77 -14.24 -14.70
CA ILE A 186 -14.85 -13.73 -16.06
C ILE A 186 -15.41 -14.78 -17.02
N VAL A 187 -16.12 -14.33 -18.04
CA VAL A 187 -16.50 -15.09 -19.23
C VAL A 187 -15.89 -14.38 -20.44
N LEU A 188 -15.13 -15.12 -21.25
CA LEU A 188 -14.50 -14.59 -22.45
C LEU A 188 -15.44 -14.77 -23.65
N SER A 189 -15.27 -13.91 -24.67
CA SER A 189 -16.08 -13.97 -25.91
C SER A 189 -15.90 -15.26 -26.71
N ASP A 190 -14.85 -16.04 -26.46
CA ASP A 190 -14.64 -17.38 -27.02
C ASP A 190 -15.41 -18.49 -26.27
N GLY A 191 -16.18 -18.12 -25.25
CA GLY A 191 -16.97 -19.03 -24.41
C GLY A 191 -16.22 -19.62 -23.22
N SER A 192 -14.91 -19.37 -23.09
CA SER A 192 -14.13 -19.83 -21.95
C SER A 192 -14.50 -19.07 -20.67
N LYS A 193 -14.41 -19.76 -19.53
CA LYS A 193 -14.87 -19.23 -18.23
C LYS A 193 -13.79 -19.43 -17.17
N VAL A 194 -13.63 -18.44 -16.31
CA VAL A 194 -12.76 -18.54 -15.14
C VAL A 194 -13.62 -18.46 -13.89
N ALA A 195 -13.66 -19.56 -13.13
CA ALA A 195 -14.47 -19.64 -11.92
C ALA A 195 -14.08 -18.60 -10.87
N ASN A 196 -15.07 -18.09 -10.12
CA ASN A 196 -14.81 -17.18 -9.01
C ASN A 196 -14.29 -17.95 -7.78
N PRO A 197 -13.05 -17.70 -7.30
CA PRO A 197 -12.48 -18.47 -6.20
C PRO A 197 -13.13 -18.23 -4.83
N LYS A 198 -13.91 -17.15 -4.68
CA LYS A 198 -14.65 -16.76 -3.46
C LYS A 198 -13.78 -16.77 -2.18
N PHE A 199 -12.62 -16.12 -2.25
CA PHE A 199 -11.58 -16.17 -1.21
C PHE A 199 -12.06 -15.72 0.19
N LEU A 200 -12.90 -14.67 0.28
CA LEU A 200 -13.45 -14.23 1.56
C LEU A 200 -14.36 -15.30 2.14
N SER A 201 -15.24 -15.87 1.31
CA SER A 201 -16.22 -16.87 1.75
C SER A 201 -15.53 -18.07 2.41
N LYS A 202 -14.42 -18.55 1.83
CA LYS A 202 -13.61 -19.65 2.38
C LYS A 202 -13.02 -19.36 3.77
N LEU A 203 -12.64 -18.10 4.04
CA LEU A 203 -12.01 -17.70 5.30
C LEU A 203 -12.96 -16.93 6.23
N GLN A 204 -14.22 -16.80 5.87
CA GLN A 204 -15.18 -15.95 6.57
C GLN A 204 -15.44 -16.42 7.99
N ALA A 205 -15.72 -17.71 8.18
CA ALA A 205 -16.00 -18.27 9.52
C ALA A 205 -14.83 -18.03 10.47
N LYS A 206 -13.60 -18.27 9.98
CA LYS A 206 -12.36 -17.99 10.71
C LYS A 206 -12.23 -16.50 11.02
N LEU A 207 -12.43 -15.61 10.03
CA LEU A 207 -12.34 -14.17 10.22
C LEU A 207 -13.34 -13.68 11.27
N ALA A 208 -14.60 -14.10 11.19
CA ALA A 208 -15.66 -13.72 12.13
C ALA A 208 -15.32 -14.17 13.55
N ARG A 209 -14.81 -15.41 13.72
CA ARG A 209 -14.37 -15.92 15.01
C ARG A 209 -13.23 -15.07 15.61
N GLU A 210 -12.18 -14.82 14.83
CA GLU A 210 -11.03 -14.02 15.30
C GLU A 210 -11.42 -12.57 15.61
N GLN A 211 -12.36 -11.99 14.86
CA GLN A 211 -12.93 -10.66 15.12
C GLN A 211 -13.77 -10.62 16.40
N LYS A 212 -14.60 -11.65 16.66
CA LYS A 212 -15.37 -11.76 17.91
C LYS A 212 -14.45 -11.81 19.13
N ILE A 213 -13.37 -12.60 19.06
CA ILE A 213 -12.37 -12.66 20.13
C ILE A 213 -11.65 -11.30 20.29
N LEU A 214 -11.32 -10.63 19.18
CA LEU A 214 -10.71 -9.29 19.23
C LEU A 214 -11.61 -8.27 19.93
N ALA A 215 -12.91 -8.27 19.60
CA ALA A 215 -13.90 -7.39 20.20
C ALA A 215 -14.02 -7.62 21.71
N LYS A 216 -14.12 -8.89 22.15
CA LYS A 216 -14.14 -9.25 23.58
C LYS A 216 -12.90 -8.76 24.32
N ARG A 217 -11.70 -8.99 23.76
CA ARG A 217 -10.43 -8.54 24.35
C ARG A 217 -10.31 -7.02 24.40
N ARG A 218 -10.89 -6.32 23.41
CA ARG A 218 -10.96 -4.86 23.38
C ARG A 218 -11.88 -4.33 24.49
N ALA A 219 -13.04 -4.98 24.69
CA ALA A 219 -13.98 -4.61 25.74
C ALA A 219 -13.37 -4.82 27.13
N ALA A 220 -12.74 -5.97 27.39
CA ALA A 220 -12.05 -6.24 28.65
C ALA A 220 -10.95 -5.22 28.95
N ALA A 221 -10.09 -4.91 27.98
CA ALA A 221 -9.05 -3.89 28.17
C ALA A 221 -9.62 -2.50 28.50
N LYS A 222 -10.77 -2.15 27.94
CA LYS A 222 -11.47 -0.88 28.24
C LYS A 222 -12.11 -0.88 29.63
N ALA A 223 -12.71 -2.01 30.04
CA ALA A 223 -13.30 -2.16 31.37
C ALA A 223 -12.23 -1.97 32.46
N ASP A 224 -11.03 -2.52 32.23
CA ASP A 224 -9.88 -2.33 33.11
C ASP A 224 -9.19 -0.96 32.97
N GLN A 225 -9.76 -0.03 32.20
CA GLN A 225 -9.18 1.28 31.87
C GLN A 225 -7.76 1.24 31.28
N ARG A 226 -7.35 0.11 30.70
CA ARG A 226 -6.02 -0.07 30.10
C ARG A 226 -5.97 0.49 28.69
N LYS A 227 -4.86 1.17 28.37
CA LYS A 227 -4.60 1.60 26.99
C LYS A 227 -4.48 0.37 26.08
N LEU A 228 -5.16 0.40 24.94
CA LEU A 228 -5.14 -0.72 23.98
C LEU A 228 -3.72 -1.05 23.49
N SER A 229 -2.81 -0.07 23.44
CA SER A 229 -1.40 -0.25 23.10
C SER A 229 -0.66 -1.18 24.06
N GLU A 230 -1.02 -1.15 25.35
CA GLU A 230 -0.36 -1.89 26.43
C GLU A 230 -1.02 -3.25 26.69
N SER A 231 -2.25 -3.45 26.20
CA SER A 231 -2.97 -4.72 26.32
C SER A 231 -2.38 -5.81 25.42
N ARG A 232 -1.43 -6.58 25.95
CA ARG A 232 -0.72 -7.67 25.24
C ARG A 232 -1.67 -8.67 24.57
N ASN A 233 -2.74 -9.08 25.24
CA ASN A 233 -3.71 -10.05 24.70
C ASN A 233 -4.50 -9.49 23.52
N TYR A 234 -4.90 -8.23 23.58
CA TYR A 234 -5.52 -7.53 22.46
C TYR A 234 -4.55 -7.39 21.28
N GLN A 235 -3.30 -7.00 21.53
CA GLN A 235 -2.28 -6.85 20.49
C GLN A 235 -1.99 -8.18 19.77
N LYS A 236 -1.83 -9.28 20.51
CA LYS A 236 -1.68 -10.63 19.95
C LYS A 236 -2.87 -11.00 19.05
N GLN A 237 -4.10 -10.72 19.49
CA GLN A 237 -5.30 -11.03 18.73
C GLN A 237 -5.44 -10.16 17.47
N ARG A 238 -5.07 -8.89 17.55
CA ARG A 238 -5.09 -7.96 16.41
C ARG A 238 -4.20 -8.47 15.27
N ILE A 239 -3.03 -9.03 15.61
CA ILE A 239 -2.13 -9.65 14.62
C ILE A 239 -2.75 -10.90 13.99
N LYS A 240 -3.47 -11.74 14.76
CA LYS A 240 -4.19 -12.90 14.20
C LYS A 240 -5.22 -12.49 13.15
N VAL A 241 -6.05 -11.50 13.47
CA VAL A 241 -7.02 -10.94 12.51
C VAL A 241 -6.30 -10.38 11.28
N ALA A 242 -5.21 -9.64 11.48
CA ALA A 242 -4.41 -9.10 10.37
C ALA A 242 -3.82 -10.18 9.46
N LYS A 243 -3.38 -11.32 10.01
CA LYS A 243 -2.88 -12.47 9.23
C LYS A 243 -3.97 -13.09 8.35
N VAL A 244 -5.21 -13.20 8.84
CA VAL A 244 -6.35 -13.69 8.03
C VAL A 244 -6.66 -12.73 6.88
N TYR A 245 -6.71 -11.42 7.16
CA TYR A 245 -6.87 -10.42 6.09
C TYR A 245 -5.74 -10.43 5.07
N GLU A 246 -4.50 -10.59 5.53
CA GLU A 246 -3.34 -10.68 4.65
C GLU A 246 -3.42 -11.92 3.75
N GLN A 247 -3.86 -13.07 4.27
CA GLN A 247 -4.10 -14.26 3.48
C GLN A 247 -5.14 -14.00 2.37
N ILE A 248 -6.31 -13.46 2.71
CA ILE A 248 -7.37 -13.13 1.74
C ILE A 248 -6.82 -12.16 0.67
N THR A 249 -6.13 -11.11 1.09
CA THR A 249 -5.60 -10.08 0.19
C THR A 249 -4.54 -10.65 -0.75
N ASN A 250 -3.63 -11.49 -0.24
CA ASN A 250 -2.58 -12.09 -1.05
C ASN A 250 -3.15 -13.11 -2.05
N SER A 251 -4.11 -13.95 -1.63
CA SER A 251 -4.78 -14.90 -2.52
C SER A 251 -5.52 -14.20 -3.65
N ARG A 252 -6.24 -13.11 -3.35
CA ARG A 252 -6.90 -12.28 -4.39
C ARG A 252 -5.88 -11.70 -5.37
N LYS A 253 -4.81 -11.09 -4.86
CA LYS A 253 -3.78 -10.49 -5.73
C LYS A 253 -3.10 -11.52 -6.61
N ASP A 254 -2.76 -12.69 -6.07
CA ASP A 254 -2.14 -13.78 -6.82
C ASP A 254 -3.03 -14.23 -7.98
N PHE A 255 -4.33 -14.47 -7.70
CA PHE A 255 -5.31 -14.80 -8.73
C PHE A 255 -5.41 -13.72 -9.81
N LEU A 256 -5.60 -12.46 -9.42
CA LEU A 256 -5.74 -11.35 -10.36
C LEU A 256 -4.48 -11.17 -11.23
N HIS A 257 -3.29 -11.23 -10.63
CA HIS A 257 -2.04 -11.07 -11.38
C HIS A 257 -1.78 -12.21 -12.36
N LYS A 258 -2.08 -13.47 -11.98
CA LYS A 258 -1.93 -14.62 -12.88
C LYS A 258 -2.92 -14.52 -14.04
N LEU A 259 -4.17 -14.15 -13.75
CA LEU A 259 -5.20 -14.00 -14.76
C LEU A 259 -4.88 -12.85 -15.72
N SER A 260 -4.57 -11.67 -15.20
CA SER A 260 -4.20 -10.51 -16.04
C SER A 260 -2.96 -10.80 -16.90
N PHE A 261 -1.96 -11.49 -16.33
CA PHE A 261 -0.76 -11.88 -17.07
C PHE A 261 -1.08 -12.86 -18.19
N ASN A 262 -1.95 -13.85 -17.94
CA ASN A 262 -2.37 -14.80 -18.97
C ASN A 262 -3.11 -14.10 -20.11
N LEU A 263 -4.04 -13.20 -19.80
CA LEU A 263 -4.80 -12.44 -20.80
C LEU A 263 -3.88 -11.53 -21.64
N ILE A 264 -3.03 -10.72 -21.00
CA ILE A 264 -2.12 -9.79 -21.70
C ILE A 264 -1.07 -10.54 -22.54
N LYS A 265 -0.68 -11.75 -22.13
CA LYS A 265 0.29 -12.55 -22.87
C LYS A 265 -0.31 -13.13 -24.16
N ASN A 266 -1.62 -13.41 -24.17
CA ASN A 266 -2.27 -14.21 -25.22
C ASN A 266 -3.15 -13.39 -26.17
N HIS A 267 -3.47 -12.13 -25.83
CA HIS A 267 -4.35 -11.27 -26.62
C HIS A 267 -3.78 -9.85 -26.76
N ASP A 268 -3.91 -9.28 -27.96
CA ASP A 268 -3.44 -7.92 -28.29
C ASP A 268 -4.48 -6.87 -27.90
N VAL A 269 -5.77 -7.19 -28.08
CA VAL A 269 -6.89 -6.32 -27.73
C VAL A 269 -7.79 -7.02 -26.73
N ILE A 270 -8.02 -6.36 -25.59
CA ILE A 270 -8.89 -6.85 -24.54
C ILE A 270 -9.97 -5.79 -24.32
N ALA A 271 -11.22 -6.13 -24.64
CA ALA A 271 -12.38 -5.31 -24.35
C ALA A 271 -12.98 -5.74 -23.00
N ILE A 272 -13.18 -4.79 -22.08
CA ILE A 272 -13.71 -5.05 -20.74
C ILE A 272 -14.88 -4.09 -20.51
N GLU A 273 -15.93 -4.60 -19.86
CA GLU A 273 -17.08 -3.78 -19.49
C GLU A 273 -16.73 -2.66 -18.51
N ASP A 274 -17.27 -1.46 -18.75
CA ASP A 274 -17.20 -0.34 -17.81
C ASP A 274 -18.35 -0.43 -16.78
N LEU A 275 -18.16 -1.30 -15.77
CA LEU A 275 -19.13 -1.47 -14.70
C LEU A 275 -19.04 -0.33 -13.67
N ASN A 276 -20.18 0.26 -13.31
CA ASN A 276 -20.29 1.17 -12.16
C ASN A 276 -20.25 0.41 -10.82
N ILE A 277 -19.12 -0.22 -10.54
CA ILE A 277 -18.89 -1.07 -9.36
C ILE A 277 -19.13 -0.28 -8.07
N LYS A 278 -18.76 1.01 -8.03
CA LYS A 278 -19.02 1.91 -6.88
C LYS A 278 -20.51 2.06 -6.61
N GLY A 279 -21.34 2.18 -7.66
CA GLY A 279 -22.78 2.19 -7.56
C GLY A 279 -23.33 0.84 -7.10
N MET A 280 -22.88 -0.26 -7.71
CA MET A 280 -23.36 -1.61 -7.42
C MET A 280 -23.11 -2.05 -5.97
N VAL A 281 -21.95 -1.69 -5.39
CA VAL A 281 -21.63 -2.01 -3.99
C VAL A 281 -22.56 -1.28 -3.00
N LYS A 282 -23.30 -0.24 -3.40
CA LYS A 282 -24.32 0.39 -2.54
C LYS A 282 -25.51 -0.54 -2.29
N ASN A 283 -25.78 -1.50 -3.19
CA ASN A 283 -26.79 -2.52 -2.98
C ASN A 283 -26.33 -3.50 -1.89
N ARG A 284 -26.93 -3.42 -0.70
CA ARG A 284 -26.55 -4.20 0.48
C ARG A 284 -26.64 -5.72 0.27
N LYS A 285 -27.51 -6.20 -0.63
CA LYS A 285 -27.68 -7.64 -0.91
C LYS A 285 -26.47 -8.22 -1.66
N LEU A 286 -25.91 -7.46 -2.62
CA LEU A 286 -24.80 -7.92 -3.48
C LEU A 286 -23.43 -7.37 -3.07
N ALA A 287 -23.39 -6.33 -2.23
CA ALA A 287 -22.17 -5.62 -1.84
C ALA A 287 -21.02 -6.55 -1.41
N LYS A 288 -21.33 -7.59 -0.64
CA LYS A 288 -20.34 -8.54 -0.13
C LYS A 288 -19.78 -9.43 -1.25
N ALA A 289 -20.64 -9.97 -2.11
CA ALA A 289 -20.23 -10.81 -3.23
C ALA A 289 -19.40 -10.01 -4.25
N ILE A 290 -19.82 -8.78 -4.56
CA ILE A 290 -19.08 -7.86 -5.44
C ILE A 290 -17.71 -7.51 -4.82
N SER A 291 -17.67 -7.21 -3.52
CA SER A 291 -16.43 -6.90 -2.80
C SER A 291 -15.50 -8.12 -2.65
N ASP A 292 -16.04 -9.34 -2.77
CA ASP A 292 -15.22 -10.56 -2.80
C ASP A 292 -14.59 -10.79 -4.17
N SER A 293 -15.39 -10.60 -5.22
CA SER A 293 -15.00 -10.81 -6.61
C SER A 293 -13.87 -9.89 -7.05
N SER A 294 -13.70 -8.71 -6.42
CA SER A 294 -12.56 -7.81 -6.66
C SER A 294 -12.51 -7.21 -8.07
N TRP A 295 -13.67 -7.05 -8.73
CA TRP A 295 -13.80 -6.44 -10.06
C TRP A 295 -13.08 -5.10 -10.18
N SER A 296 -13.20 -4.23 -9.17
CA SER A 296 -12.59 -2.89 -9.20
C SER A 296 -11.06 -2.86 -9.13
N ALA A 297 -10.43 -3.99 -8.83
CA ALA A 297 -8.98 -4.13 -8.87
C ALA A 297 -8.50 -4.82 -10.15
N PHE A 298 -9.42 -5.40 -10.93
CA PHE A 298 -9.15 -6.10 -12.17
C PHE A 298 -9.32 -5.19 -13.39
N THR A 299 -10.42 -4.42 -13.41
CA THR A 299 -10.70 -3.33 -14.35
C THR A 299 -9.88 -2.09 -13.99
#